data_AF-A0A2I0PRB1-F1
#
_entry.id   AF-A0A2I0PRB1-F1
#
_cell.length_a   1.000
_cell.length_b   1.000
_cell.length_c   1.000
_cell.angle_alpha   90.00
_cell.angle_beta   90.00
_cell.angle_gamma   90.00
#
_symmetry.space_group_name_H-M   'P 1'
#
loop_
_entity.id
_entity.type
_entity.pdbx_description
1 polymer ?
#
loop_
_entity_poly.entity_id
_entity_poly.type
_entity_poly.pdbx_seq_one_letter_code
_entity_poly.pdbx_strand_id
1 'polypeptide(L)'
;MVADYFLRALSGFFLKHKVLSIGTKYYPTNNTEREYVEMINYTQTMLIEIEKANITTNKIFENLISEVGKENIPDNKRFIEIKPAEDRVDEYALLSNIIMGSDRYLYVEVFNKGRIVQEFADIIKRENGTIVEQSLSEIVAKLLSKNDAIRVAIDLIRVGNNKDISVRAAVGMTGAASIERSINLNREIGEVSGVGFTKLGGEFAVVFPSKFSKLKGEPLLYDNYLFIDVIDSTKFIDEKGRDHLVEIMNDIKAFIEKECKGKIEGYREGGDDLIANFPTKDLALKAGIDSAWHALNNGAKIRAGIGKSRREAGERAQLADGIKLWNPSSLIVFDVADGVYGYFIPSEFARSIMDFVLHKKSKAFLIFLLVFFATVIGWNIGYWQFGIVAIFLAVLYAITT
;
A
#
# COMPACT_ATOMS: atom_id res chain seq x y z
N MET A 1 -15.03 13.30 12.30
CA MET A 1 -14.69 12.08 13.07
C MET A 1 -15.88 11.12 13.21
N VAL A 2 -17.03 11.55 13.76
CA VAL A 2 -18.23 10.68 13.92
C VAL A 2 -18.82 10.18 12.60
N ALA A 3 -18.93 11.05 11.60
CA ALA A 3 -19.49 10.68 10.28
C ALA A 3 -18.64 9.65 9.53
N ASP A 4 -17.33 9.80 9.62
CA ASP A 4 -16.37 8.92 8.99
C ASP A 4 -16.42 7.52 9.64
N TYR A 5 -16.59 7.45 10.97
CA TYR A 5 -16.81 6.17 11.66
C TYR A 5 -18.14 5.52 11.25
N PHE A 6 -19.22 6.31 11.17
CA PHE A 6 -20.53 5.82 10.73
C PHE A 6 -20.49 5.30 9.29
N LEU A 7 -19.89 6.04 8.36
CA LEU A 7 -19.75 5.63 6.96
C LEU A 7 -18.91 4.37 6.82
N ARG A 8 -17.81 4.25 7.57
CA ARG A 8 -17.01 3.01 7.59
C ARG A 8 -17.83 1.81 8.09
N ALA A 9 -18.60 1.98 9.15
CA ALA A 9 -19.46 0.92 9.67
C ALA A 9 -20.57 0.53 8.68
N LEU A 10 -21.20 1.53 8.05
CA LEU A 10 -22.26 1.32 7.06
C LEU A 10 -21.73 0.64 5.79
N SER A 11 -20.65 1.16 5.22
CA SER A 11 -19.99 0.56 4.05
C SER A 11 -19.49 -0.85 4.39
N GLY A 12 -18.95 -1.06 5.59
CA GLY A 12 -18.50 -2.38 6.00
C GLY A 12 -19.63 -3.38 6.17
N PHE A 13 -20.80 -2.95 6.64
CA PHE A 13 -22.00 -3.78 6.69
C PHE A 13 -22.43 -4.24 5.29
N PHE A 14 -22.46 -3.33 4.31
CA PHE A 14 -22.85 -3.66 2.94
C PHE A 14 -21.80 -4.51 2.21
N LEU A 15 -20.51 -4.21 2.41
CA LEU A 15 -19.41 -4.98 1.84
C LEU A 15 -19.20 -6.34 2.53
N LYS A 16 -19.75 -6.54 3.74
CA LYS A 16 -19.44 -7.67 4.63
C LYS A 16 -17.96 -7.80 4.99
N HIS A 17 -17.23 -6.70 4.89
CA HIS A 17 -15.81 -6.59 5.22
C HIS A 17 -15.58 -5.34 6.05
N LYS A 18 -14.56 -5.37 6.91
CA LYS A 18 -14.26 -4.21 7.75
C LYS A 18 -13.58 -3.14 6.91
N VAL A 19 -14.12 -1.92 6.95
CA VAL A 19 -13.54 -0.75 6.27
C VAL A 19 -12.63 -0.02 7.26
N LEU A 20 -11.32 -0.02 6.99
CA LEU A 20 -10.31 0.61 7.83
C LEU A 20 -10.29 2.12 7.63
N SER A 21 -10.34 2.56 6.38
CA SER A 21 -10.36 3.98 5.99
C SER A 21 -11.26 4.22 4.78
N ILE A 22 -11.69 5.48 4.63
CA ILE A 22 -12.31 6.02 3.43
C ILE A 22 -11.53 7.27 3.08
N GLY A 23 -10.87 7.27 1.93
CA GLY A 23 -9.86 8.27 1.61
C GLY A 23 -8.64 8.19 2.54
N THR A 24 -7.88 9.28 2.58
CA THR A 24 -6.63 9.38 3.32
C THR A 24 -6.45 10.76 3.96
N LYS A 25 -5.69 10.80 5.06
CA LYS A 25 -5.28 12.04 5.74
C LYS A 25 -3.80 12.34 5.52
N TYR A 26 -3.16 11.65 4.58
CA TYR A 26 -1.76 11.88 4.26
C TYR A 26 -1.53 13.33 3.84
N TYR A 27 -0.50 13.96 4.40
CA TYR A 27 -0.16 15.36 4.09
C TYR A 27 0.92 15.37 2.99
N PRO A 28 0.57 15.74 1.74
CA PRO A 28 1.50 15.67 0.63
C PRO A 28 2.56 16.76 0.72
N THR A 29 3.82 16.38 0.48
CA THR A 29 4.98 17.27 0.51
C THR A 29 5.49 17.65 -0.87
N ASN A 30 5.06 16.95 -1.92
CA ASN A 30 5.33 17.28 -3.32
C ASN A 30 4.09 17.08 -4.21
N ASN A 31 4.19 17.46 -5.50
CA ASN A 31 3.07 17.44 -6.45
C ASN A 31 2.54 16.03 -6.71
N THR A 32 3.42 15.05 -6.89
CA THR A 32 3.01 13.66 -7.10
C THR A 32 2.24 13.13 -5.90
N GLU A 33 2.71 13.37 -4.67
CA GLU A 33 1.95 12.95 -3.48
C GLU A 33 0.58 13.62 -3.42
N ARG A 34 0.51 14.90 -3.83
CA ARG A 34 -0.75 15.66 -3.83
C ARG A 34 -1.75 15.04 -4.79
N GLU A 35 -1.34 14.69 -5.99
CA GLU A 35 -2.20 14.04 -6.99
C GLU A 35 -2.78 12.72 -6.45
N TYR A 36 -1.96 11.87 -5.83
CA TYR A 36 -2.45 10.62 -5.21
C TYR A 36 -3.43 10.88 -4.06
N VAL A 37 -3.12 11.81 -3.16
CA VAL A 37 -4.01 12.15 -2.03
C VAL A 37 -5.34 12.70 -2.54
N GLU A 38 -5.30 13.58 -3.53
CA GLU A 38 -6.50 14.14 -4.15
C GLU A 38 -7.32 13.05 -4.84
N MET A 39 -6.69 12.15 -5.61
CA MET A 39 -7.39 11.06 -6.28
C MET A 39 -7.99 10.05 -5.31
N ILE A 40 -7.26 9.62 -4.27
CA ILE A 40 -7.78 8.73 -3.22
C ILE A 40 -8.99 9.34 -2.50
N ASN A 41 -8.93 10.65 -2.20
CA ASN A 41 -10.03 11.35 -1.55
C ASN A 41 -11.21 11.62 -2.47
N TYR A 42 -10.96 12.02 -3.73
CA TYR A 42 -11.97 12.27 -4.75
C TYR A 42 -12.74 11.00 -5.10
N THR A 43 -12.02 9.88 -5.25
CA THR A 43 -12.62 8.58 -5.49
C THR A 43 -13.17 7.92 -4.23
N GLN A 44 -12.93 8.51 -3.05
CA GLN A 44 -13.32 7.96 -1.75
C GLN A 44 -12.89 6.49 -1.60
N THR A 45 -11.69 6.17 -2.10
CA THR A 45 -11.12 4.82 -2.07
C THR A 45 -11.13 4.30 -0.64
N MET A 46 -11.66 3.10 -0.46
CA MET A 46 -11.76 2.46 0.84
C MET A 46 -10.65 1.43 1.00
N LEU A 47 -9.92 1.48 2.11
CA LEU A 47 -9.09 0.35 2.52
C LEU A 47 -9.95 -0.65 3.27
N ILE A 48 -10.08 -1.85 2.73
CA ILE A 48 -10.86 -2.93 3.33
C ILE A 48 -9.94 -4.04 3.87
N GLU A 49 -10.31 -4.60 5.01
CA GLU A 49 -9.67 -5.78 5.61
C GLU A 49 -10.49 -7.00 5.17
N ILE A 50 -9.88 -7.80 4.28
CA ILE A 50 -10.47 -9.05 3.78
C ILE A 50 -10.12 -10.17 4.76
N GLU A 51 -8.83 -10.26 5.13
CA GLU A 51 -8.30 -11.15 6.15
C GLU A 51 -7.36 -10.36 7.07
N LYS A 52 -7.66 -10.35 8.39
CA LYS A 52 -6.85 -9.61 9.37
C LYS A 52 -5.45 -10.24 9.47
N ALA A 53 -4.42 -9.40 9.41
CA ALA A 53 -3.05 -9.81 9.68
C ALA A 53 -2.85 -10.22 11.15
N ASN A 54 -2.04 -11.25 11.40
CA ASN A 54 -1.67 -11.68 12.74
C ASN A 54 -0.36 -10.98 13.15
N ILE A 55 -0.50 -9.76 13.66
CA ILE A 55 0.64 -8.89 13.99
C ILE A 55 1.23 -9.32 15.33
N THR A 56 2.19 -10.23 15.28
CA THR A 56 3.03 -10.63 16.42
C THR A 56 4.50 -10.53 16.07
N THR A 57 5.35 -10.35 17.08
CA THR A 57 6.81 -10.31 16.92
C THR A 57 7.34 -11.54 16.17
N ASN A 58 6.83 -12.72 16.50
CA ASN A 58 7.20 -13.98 15.83
C ASN A 58 6.80 -13.98 14.35
N LYS A 59 5.57 -13.55 14.03
CA LYS A 59 5.11 -13.46 12.63
C LYS A 59 5.89 -12.44 11.82
N ILE A 60 6.25 -11.31 12.42
CA ILE A 60 7.12 -10.31 11.78
C ILE A 60 8.49 -10.89 11.47
N PHE A 61 9.05 -11.69 12.37
CA PHE A 61 10.32 -12.37 12.14
C PHE A 61 10.23 -13.47 11.08
N GLU A 62 9.20 -14.31 11.12
CA GLU A 62 8.93 -15.31 10.07
C GLU A 62 8.79 -14.66 8.70
N ASN A 63 8.03 -13.55 8.62
CA ASN A 63 7.87 -12.78 7.40
C ASN A 63 9.21 -12.19 6.93
N LEU A 64 10.04 -11.66 7.83
CA LEU A 64 11.38 -11.19 7.47
C LEU A 64 12.26 -12.32 6.91
N ILE A 65 12.28 -13.49 7.55
CA ILE A 65 13.05 -14.65 7.08
C ILE A 65 12.57 -15.08 5.70
N SER A 66 11.25 -15.14 5.48
CA SER A 66 10.71 -15.38 4.16
C SER A 66 11.23 -14.29 3.22
N GLU A 67 10.89 -13.02 3.47
CA GLU A 67 11.14 -11.84 2.63
C GLU A 67 12.62 -11.60 2.26
N VAL A 68 13.56 -11.99 3.10
CA VAL A 68 15.01 -11.85 2.85
C VAL A 68 15.61 -13.15 2.29
N GLY A 69 15.01 -14.30 2.60
CA GLY A 69 15.55 -15.63 2.33
C GLY A 69 16.24 -16.23 3.54
N LYS A 70 15.90 -17.47 3.89
CA LYS A 70 16.48 -18.17 5.04
C LYS A 70 17.99 -18.31 4.90
N GLU A 71 18.45 -18.57 3.69
CA GLU A 71 19.84 -18.67 3.26
C GLU A 71 20.61 -17.34 3.34
N ASN A 72 19.90 -16.21 3.47
CA ASN A 72 20.43 -14.87 3.59
C ASN A 72 20.40 -14.34 5.04
N ILE A 73 19.96 -15.14 6.03
CA ILE A 73 20.02 -14.77 7.44
C ILE A 73 20.77 -15.85 8.27
N PRO A 74 21.91 -15.51 8.90
CA PRO A 74 22.72 -16.43 9.71
C PRO A 74 21.94 -17.17 10.81
N ASP A 75 22.34 -18.39 11.15
CA ASP A 75 21.67 -19.16 12.22
C ASP A 75 21.93 -18.60 13.62
N ASN A 76 23.09 -17.98 13.86
CA ASN A 76 23.47 -17.36 15.12
C ASN A 76 22.79 -16.00 15.39
N LYS A 77 21.75 -15.65 14.62
CA LYS A 77 20.96 -14.42 14.76
C LYS A 77 20.18 -14.38 16.08
N ARG A 78 19.96 -13.17 16.59
CA ARG A 78 18.93 -12.87 17.60
C ARG A 78 17.98 -11.82 17.07
N PHE A 79 16.68 -12.09 17.14
CA PHE A 79 15.65 -11.13 16.80
C PHE A 79 15.21 -10.38 18.06
N ILE A 80 15.18 -9.05 17.99
CA ILE A 80 14.84 -8.18 19.12
C ILE A 80 13.72 -7.24 18.68
N GLU A 81 12.68 -7.16 19.50
CA GLU A 81 11.67 -6.12 19.43
C GLU A 81 12.09 -4.97 20.34
N ILE A 82 12.27 -3.80 19.75
CA ILE A 82 12.62 -2.56 20.47
C ILE A 82 11.35 -1.81 20.81
N LYS A 83 10.43 -1.77 19.84
CA LYS A 83 9.10 -1.17 19.99
C LYS A 83 8.06 -2.09 19.36
N PRO A 84 6.98 -2.43 20.07
CA PRO A 84 5.94 -3.31 19.54
C PRO A 84 5.28 -2.68 18.31
N ALA A 85 4.88 -3.54 17.36
CA ALA A 85 4.08 -3.11 16.22
C ALA A 85 2.67 -2.69 16.66
N GLU A 86 2.05 -1.81 15.87
CA GLU A 86 0.64 -1.49 16.06
C GLU A 86 -0.23 -2.70 15.64
N ASP A 87 -1.23 -3.07 16.43
CA ASP A 87 -2.22 -4.12 16.08
C ASP A 87 -3.26 -3.63 15.06
N ARG A 88 -2.84 -2.80 14.11
CA ARG A 88 -3.68 -2.29 13.02
C ARG A 88 -2.85 -1.94 11.81
N VAL A 89 -3.47 -2.12 10.64
CA VAL A 89 -2.98 -1.56 9.39
C VAL A 89 -3.60 -0.18 9.21
N ASP A 90 -2.76 0.82 8.97
CA ASP A 90 -3.16 2.20 8.73
C ASP A 90 -2.98 2.54 7.25
N GLU A 91 -4.02 3.10 6.64
CA GLU A 91 -3.99 3.60 5.26
C GLU A 91 -2.85 4.62 5.10
N TYR A 92 -2.67 5.53 6.06
CA TYR A 92 -1.62 6.53 5.96
C TYR A 92 -0.24 5.89 5.71
N ALA A 93 0.06 4.78 6.40
CA ALA A 93 1.31 4.06 6.25
C ALA A 93 1.39 3.30 4.92
N LEU A 94 0.28 2.76 4.42
CA LEU A 94 0.25 2.06 3.13
C LEU A 94 0.41 3.04 1.97
N LEU A 95 -0.37 4.13 1.94
CA LEU A 95 -0.25 5.15 0.92
C LEU A 95 1.12 5.82 0.91
N SER A 96 1.70 6.10 2.09
CA SER A 96 3.07 6.60 2.18
C SER A 96 4.07 5.65 1.50
N ASN A 97 3.92 4.33 1.66
CA ASN A 97 4.78 3.36 0.97
C ASN A 97 4.55 3.34 -0.55
N ILE A 98 3.30 3.54 -1.02
CA ILE A 98 2.97 3.61 -2.45
C ILE A 98 3.56 4.88 -3.09
N ILE A 99 3.44 6.02 -2.41
CA ILE A 99 3.83 7.33 -2.93
C ILE A 99 5.35 7.56 -2.84
N MET A 100 5.97 7.24 -1.69
CA MET A 100 7.42 7.47 -1.48
C MET A 100 8.29 6.40 -2.18
N GLY A 101 7.67 5.31 -2.64
CA GLY A 101 8.34 4.18 -3.27
C GLY A 101 8.99 3.21 -2.29
N SER A 102 9.56 2.15 -2.83
CA SER A 102 10.23 1.05 -2.12
C SER A 102 11.67 1.36 -1.73
N ASP A 103 12.30 2.35 -2.37
CA ASP A 103 13.68 2.68 -2.11
C ASP A 103 13.88 2.92 -0.61
N ARG A 104 14.92 2.31 -0.03
CA ARG A 104 15.25 2.50 1.39
C ARG A 104 16.66 3.01 1.57
N TYR A 105 16.80 3.86 2.56
CA TYR A 105 18.08 4.33 3.03
C TYR A 105 18.65 3.31 4.00
N LEU A 106 19.88 2.89 3.73
CA LEU A 106 20.72 2.09 4.60
C LEU A 106 21.77 3.02 5.21
N TYR A 107 21.71 3.20 6.52
CA TYR A 107 22.80 3.80 7.28
C TYR A 107 23.68 2.68 7.85
N VAL A 108 25.00 2.85 7.75
CA VAL A 108 26.00 1.94 8.29
C VAL A 108 27.00 2.76 9.10
N GLU A 109 27.30 2.29 10.30
CA GLU A 109 28.29 2.86 11.22
C GLU A 109 29.29 1.78 11.64
N VAL A 110 30.56 2.16 11.69
CA VAL A 110 31.67 1.27 12.04
C VAL A 110 32.25 1.67 13.39
N PHE A 111 32.07 0.82 14.40
CA PHE A 111 32.68 1.03 15.71
C PHE A 111 34.18 0.66 15.63
N ASN A 112 35.07 1.57 16.04
CA ASN A 112 36.54 1.43 16.10
C ASN A 112 37.41 1.86 14.89
N LYS A 113 37.00 2.84 14.08
CA LYS A 113 37.87 3.54 13.07
C LYS A 113 38.61 2.63 12.08
N GLY A 114 38.21 1.36 11.92
CA GLY A 114 38.77 0.48 10.91
C GLY A 114 38.47 1.03 9.51
N ARG A 115 39.49 1.26 8.68
CA ARG A 115 39.35 1.77 7.31
C ARG A 115 38.77 0.69 6.37
N ILE A 116 37.52 0.29 6.59
CA ILE A 116 36.76 -0.70 5.79
C ILE A 116 35.63 -0.05 4.97
N VAL A 117 35.34 1.23 5.24
CA VAL A 117 34.24 1.96 4.61
C VAL A 117 34.30 1.92 3.08
N GLN A 118 35.49 1.99 2.49
CA GLN A 118 35.61 1.91 1.03
C GLN A 118 35.18 0.54 0.48
N GLU A 119 35.57 -0.54 1.14
CA GLU A 119 35.14 -1.90 0.78
C GLU A 119 33.63 -2.07 0.95
N PHE A 120 33.03 -1.45 1.99
CA PHE A 120 31.58 -1.44 2.16
C PHE A 120 30.88 -0.67 1.03
N ALA A 121 31.40 0.49 0.63
CA ALA A 121 30.87 1.26 -0.48
C ALA A 121 30.92 0.46 -1.80
N ASP A 122 32.01 -0.28 -2.04
CA ASP A 122 32.16 -1.12 -3.23
C ASP A 122 31.17 -2.31 -3.24
N ILE A 123 30.93 -2.92 -2.08
CA ILE A 123 29.89 -3.96 -1.92
C ILE A 123 28.52 -3.39 -2.23
N ILE A 124 28.16 -2.25 -1.64
CA ILE A 124 26.86 -1.61 -1.87
C ILE A 124 26.64 -1.31 -3.35
N LYS A 125 27.65 -0.77 -4.04
CA LYS A 125 27.58 -0.49 -5.49
C LYS A 125 27.43 -1.76 -6.32
N ARG A 126 28.12 -2.84 -5.97
CA ARG A 126 28.01 -4.15 -6.64
C ARG A 126 26.60 -4.74 -6.50
N GLU A 127 25.95 -4.49 -5.37
CA GLU A 127 24.55 -4.89 -5.11
C GLU A 127 23.54 -3.85 -5.64
N ASN A 128 23.94 -3.00 -6.60
CA ASN A 128 23.11 -1.96 -7.24
C ASN A 128 22.61 -0.84 -6.29
N GLY A 129 23.24 -0.66 -5.14
CA GLY A 129 22.99 0.47 -4.25
C GLY A 129 23.70 1.75 -4.69
N THR A 130 23.08 2.90 -4.40
CA THR A 130 23.68 4.22 -4.65
C THR A 130 24.20 4.81 -3.35
N ILE A 131 25.46 5.22 -3.29
CA ILE A 131 26.01 5.94 -2.14
C ILE A 131 25.49 7.37 -2.16
N VAL A 132 24.89 7.81 -1.05
CA VAL A 132 24.38 9.17 -0.85
C VAL A 132 25.40 10.01 -0.10
N GLU A 133 25.90 9.48 1.03
CA GLU A 133 26.95 10.11 1.85
C GLU A 133 27.93 9.06 2.35
N GLN A 134 29.20 9.44 2.49
CA GLN A 134 30.26 8.57 2.96
C GLN A 134 31.26 9.39 3.79
N SER A 135 31.51 8.96 5.02
CA SER A 135 32.54 9.52 5.91
C SER A 135 33.64 8.49 6.17
N LEU A 136 34.51 8.72 7.17
CA LEU A 136 35.55 7.76 7.54
C LEU A 136 35.01 6.56 8.35
N SER A 137 33.81 6.67 8.91
CA SER A 137 33.20 5.66 9.79
C SER A 137 31.75 5.38 9.47
N GLU A 138 31.13 6.14 8.56
CA GLU A 138 29.70 6.04 8.27
C GLU A 138 29.42 6.03 6.76
N ILE A 139 28.34 5.37 6.38
CA ILE A 139 27.80 5.37 5.02
C ILE A 139 26.30 5.56 5.09
N VAL A 140 25.77 6.45 4.26
CA VAL A 140 24.36 6.49 3.91
C VAL A 140 24.25 6.06 2.46
N ALA A 141 23.52 4.98 2.20
CA ALA A 141 23.25 4.46 0.87
C ALA A 141 21.75 4.33 0.62
N LYS A 142 21.37 4.30 -0.66
CA LYS A 142 20.01 4.08 -1.13
C LYS A 142 19.96 2.76 -1.90
N LEU A 143 19.07 1.86 -1.49
CA LEU A 143 18.83 0.56 -2.14
C LEU A 143 17.38 0.45 -2.58
N LEU A 144 17.10 -0.47 -3.50
CA LEU A 144 15.80 -0.62 -4.17
C LEU A 144 14.66 -0.98 -3.21
N SER A 145 14.94 -1.76 -2.16
CA SER A 145 13.92 -2.19 -1.21
C SER A 145 14.45 -2.32 0.21
N LYS A 146 13.54 -2.39 1.18
CA LYS A 146 13.88 -2.69 2.58
C LYS A 146 14.60 -4.03 2.72
N ASN A 147 14.15 -5.05 2.00
CA ASN A 147 14.67 -6.41 2.14
C ASN A 147 16.08 -6.50 1.56
N ASP A 148 16.30 -5.82 0.43
CA ASP A 148 17.62 -5.70 -0.16
C ASP A 148 18.59 -4.91 0.73
N ALA A 149 18.14 -3.78 1.31
CA ALA A 149 18.92 -3.03 2.29
C ALA A 149 19.30 -3.88 3.52
N ILE A 150 18.38 -4.69 4.05
CA ILE A 150 18.66 -5.59 5.17
C ILE A 150 19.67 -6.67 4.76
N ARG A 151 19.50 -7.30 3.59
CA ARG A 151 20.42 -8.32 3.06
C ARG A 151 21.84 -7.77 2.90
N VAL A 152 21.98 -6.61 2.25
CA VAL A 152 23.27 -5.95 2.06
C VAL A 152 23.88 -5.59 3.40
N ALA A 153 23.10 -5.06 4.35
CA ALA A 153 23.57 -4.78 5.70
C ALA A 153 24.13 -6.01 6.42
N ILE A 154 23.48 -7.18 6.28
CA ILE A 154 23.98 -8.44 6.84
C ILE A 154 25.33 -8.83 6.21
N ASP A 155 25.51 -8.65 4.90
CA ASP A 155 26.79 -8.94 4.25
C ASP A 155 27.90 -7.96 4.70
N LEU A 156 27.58 -6.68 4.88
CA LEU A 156 28.54 -5.70 5.42
C LEU A 156 28.96 -6.05 6.86
N ILE A 157 27.99 -6.45 7.71
CA ILE A 157 28.26 -6.92 9.07
C ILE A 157 29.16 -8.16 9.05
N ARG A 158 28.95 -9.10 8.12
CA ARG A 158 29.83 -10.26 7.96
C ARG A 158 31.27 -9.84 7.68
N VAL A 159 31.45 -8.91 6.73
CA VAL A 159 32.77 -8.42 6.32
C VAL A 159 33.46 -7.68 7.47
N GLY A 160 32.72 -6.86 8.21
CA GLY A 160 33.22 -6.20 9.43
C GLY A 160 33.62 -7.20 10.52
N ASN A 161 32.71 -8.12 10.88
CA ASN A 161 32.94 -9.14 11.89
C ASN A 161 34.16 -10.03 11.55
N ASN A 162 34.40 -10.34 10.27
CA ASN A 162 35.59 -11.09 9.85
C ASN A 162 36.91 -10.36 10.16
N LYS A 163 36.88 -9.02 10.22
CA LYS A 163 38.01 -8.17 10.58
C LYS A 163 37.98 -7.70 12.05
N ASP A 164 37.14 -8.32 12.88
CA ASP A 164 36.93 -7.94 14.29
C ASP A 164 36.46 -6.48 14.46
N ILE A 165 35.67 -6.01 13.49
CA ILE A 165 35.06 -4.68 13.47
C ILE A 165 33.55 -4.84 13.68
N SER A 166 33.03 -4.23 14.74
CA SER A 166 31.59 -4.17 14.97
C SER A 166 30.94 -3.18 14.02
N VAL A 167 29.84 -3.61 13.38
CA VAL A 167 29.12 -2.83 12.38
C VAL A 167 27.67 -2.68 12.77
N ARG A 168 27.23 -1.44 12.89
CA ARG A 168 25.82 -1.10 13.03
C ARG A 168 25.24 -0.78 11.68
N ALA A 169 24.05 -1.28 11.42
CA ALA A 169 23.27 -0.86 10.30
C ALA A 169 21.83 -0.56 10.70
N ALA A 170 21.19 0.33 9.96
CA ALA A 170 19.78 0.63 10.13
C ALA A 170 19.14 1.00 8.79
N VAL A 171 17.92 0.53 8.59
CA VAL A 171 17.15 0.76 7.37
C VAL A 171 15.99 1.71 7.68
N GLY A 172 15.81 2.72 6.83
CA GLY A 172 14.78 3.75 6.97
C GLY A 172 14.22 4.21 5.64
N MET A 173 13.08 4.91 5.68
CA MET A 173 12.48 5.53 4.48
C MET A 173 13.28 6.76 4.02
N THR A 174 14.00 7.40 4.93
CA THR A 174 14.88 8.55 4.68
C THR A 174 16.22 8.32 5.38
N GLY A 175 17.26 9.05 4.96
CA GLY A 175 18.58 8.99 5.62
C GLY A 175 18.51 9.39 7.10
N ALA A 176 17.73 10.43 7.43
CA ALA A 176 17.52 10.82 8.82
C ALA A 176 16.83 9.71 9.63
N ALA A 177 15.81 9.05 9.05
CA ALA A 177 15.10 7.97 9.72
C ALA A 177 15.93 6.69 9.87
N SER A 178 16.94 6.44 9.02
CA SER A 178 17.89 5.34 9.23
C SER A 178 18.91 5.69 10.32
N ILE A 179 19.40 6.93 10.37
CA ILE A 179 20.31 7.41 11.43
C ILE A 179 19.65 7.37 12.81
N GLU A 180 18.45 7.96 12.95
CA GLU A 180 17.71 7.96 14.22
C GLU A 180 17.50 6.53 14.75
N ARG A 181 17.18 5.61 13.85
CA ARG A 181 17.01 4.19 14.19
C ARG A 181 18.30 3.54 14.62
N SER A 182 19.42 3.89 13.99
CA SER A 182 20.74 3.44 14.41
C SER A 182 21.08 3.90 15.84
N ILE A 183 20.78 5.17 16.15
CA ILE A 183 20.97 5.76 17.49
C ILE A 183 20.12 5.03 18.53
N ASN A 184 18.83 4.80 18.24
CA ASN A 184 17.94 4.06 19.15
C ASN A 184 18.42 2.62 19.34
N LEU A 185 18.83 1.95 18.27
CA LEU A 185 19.38 0.60 18.35
C LEU A 185 20.65 0.54 19.22
N ASN A 186 21.55 1.50 19.08
CA ASN A 186 22.75 1.60 19.92
C ASN A 186 22.43 1.73 21.41
N ARG A 187 21.38 2.48 21.77
CA ARG A 187 20.94 2.61 23.17
C ARG A 187 20.45 1.28 23.74
N GLU A 188 19.78 0.46 22.94
CA GLU A 188 19.18 -0.79 23.39
C GLU A 188 20.16 -1.96 23.46
N ILE A 189 21.07 -2.09 22.49
CA ILE A 189 21.93 -3.28 22.37
C ILE A 189 23.43 -3.01 22.52
N GLY A 190 23.83 -1.75 22.74
CA GLY A 190 25.23 -1.34 22.82
C GLY A 190 26.00 -1.50 21.50
N GLU A 191 27.33 -1.65 21.57
CA GLU A 191 28.23 -1.77 20.41
C GLU A 191 28.27 -3.18 19.79
N VAL A 192 27.11 -3.83 19.69
CA VAL A 192 26.97 -5.16 19.07
C VAL A 192 26.48 -5.03 17.63
N SER A 193 27.11 -5.77 16.71
CA SER A 193 26.72 -5.75 15.30
C SER A 193 25.26 -6.16 15.08
N GLY A 194 24.53 -5.40 14.28
CA GLY A 194 23.12 -5.69 13.99
C GLY A 194 22.46 -4.68 13.06
N VAL A 195 21.33 -5.10 12.50
CA VAL A 195 20.52 -4.31 11.54
C VAL A 195 19.19 -3.95 12.18
N GLY A 196 18.90 -2.64 12.32
CA GLY A 196 17.61 -2.12 12.77
C GLY A 196 16.67 -1.79 11.62
N PHE A 197 15.38 -2.03 11.76
CA PHE A 197 14.37 -1.69 10.74
C PHE A 197 12.96 -1.50 11.35
N THR A 198 12.02 -1.00 10.54
CA THR A 198 10.59 -0.85 10.92
C THR A 198 9.66 -1.77 10.12
N LYS A 199 8.56 -2.16 10.77
CA LYS A 199 7.40 -2.81 10.13
C LYS A 199 6.16 -2.49 10.98
N LEU A 200 5.08 -2.00 10.34
CA LEU A 200 3.78 -1.73 10.98
C LEU A 200 3.87 -0.87 12.26
N GLY A 201 4.64 0.23 12.19
CA GLY A 201 4.83 1.16 13.33
C GLY A 201 5.76 0.66 14.46
N GLY A 202 6.12 -0.63 14.44
CA GLY A 202 7.10 -1.23 15.35
C GLY A 202 8.54 -1.10 14.87
N GLU A 203 9.47 -1.24 15.81
CA GLU A 203 10.92 -1.19 15.58
C GLU A 203 11.57 -2.50 16.02
N PHE A 204 12.38 -3.07 15.13
CA PHE A 204 12.95 -4.39 15.28
C PHE A 204 14.43 -4.39 14.91
N ALA A 205 15.17 -5.38 15.42
CA ALA A 205 16.55 -5.60 15.03
C ALA A 205 16.90 -7.07 14.88
N VAL A 206 17.81 -7.34 13.95
CA VAL A 206 18.52 -8.62 13.86
C VAL A 206 19.96 -8.41 14.31
N VAL A 207 20.36 -9.08 15.38
CA VAL A 207 21.66 -8.93 16.04
C VAL A 207 22.53 -10.16 15.79
N PHE A 208 23.83 -9.92 15.57
CA PHE A 208 24.82 -10.94 15.23
C PHE A 208 25.94 -10.95 16.29
N PRO A 209 25.80 -11.76 17.36
CA PRO A 209 26.73 -11.75 18.49
C PRO A 209 28.10 -12.38 18.17
N SER A 210 28.23 -13.11 17.06
CA SER A 210 29.47 -13.79 16.68
C SER A 210 29.68 -13.82 15.16
N LYS A 211 30.92 -14.11 14.73
CA LYS A 211 31.28 -14.27 13.31
C LYS A 211 30.43 -15.38 12.67
N PHE A 212 30.11 -15.21 11.39
CA PHE A 212 29.34 -16.19 10.62
C PHE A 212 29.89 -16.33 9.20
N SER A 213 29.66 -17.50 8.60
CA SER A 213 30.15 -17.84 7.26
C SER A 213 29.45 -17.06 6.16
N LYS A 214 30.06 -17.02 4.96
CA LYS A 214 29.42 -16.46 3.78
C LYS A 214 28.09 -17.16 3.52
N LEU A 215 27.04 -16.36 3.40
CA LEU A 215 25.70 -16.80 3.09
C LEU A 215 25.65 -17.27 1.63
N LYS A 216 24.93 -18.37 1.38
CA LYS A 216 24.86 -19.01 0.06
C LYS A 216 23.71 -18.51 -0.80
N GLY A 217 22.83 -17.67 -0.24
CA GLY A 217 21.66 -17.18 -0.95
C GLY A 217 22.01 -16.19 -2.03
N GLU A 218 21.42 -16.40 -3.20
CA GLU A 218 21.16 -15.28 -4.10
C GLU A 218 20.02 -14.43 -3.52
N PRO A 219 19.87 -13.17 -3.93
CA PRO A 219 18.69 -12.40 -3.57
C PRO A 219 17.46 -13.18 -4.04
N LEU A 220 16.52 -13.47 -3.13
CA LEU A 220 15.18 -13.88 -3.56
C LEU A 220 14.59 -12.70 -4.33
N LEU A 221 14.58 -12.78 -5.65
CA LEU A 221 13.69 -11.97 -6.45
C LEU A 221 12.28 -12.41 -6.07
N TYR A 222 11.64 -11.64 -5.20
CA TYR A 222 10.21 -11.72 -5.04
C TYR A 222 9.59 -11.23 -6.33
N ASP A 223 9.02 -12.15 -7.09
CA ASP A 223 8.20 -11.79 -8.23
C ASP A 223 6.95 -11.07 -7.71
N ASN A 224 6.83 -9.78 -8.00
CA ASN A 224 5.64 -9.01 -7.65
C ASN A 224 4.72 -9.04 -8.86
N TYR A 225 3.79 -10.00 -8.88
CA TYR A 225 2.83 -10.14 -9.97
C TYR A 225 1.62 -9.25 -9.74
N LEU A 226 1.20 -8.53 -10.76
CA LEU A 226 -0.11 -7.88 -10.86
C LEU A 226 -0.92 -8.59 -11.94
N PHE A 227 -2.10 -9.07 -11.59
CA PHE A 227 -3.11 -9.54 -12.52
C PHE A 227 -4.24 -8.50 -12.56
N ILE A 228 -4.63 -8.07 -13.76
CA ILE A 228 -5.74 -7.15 -14.02
C ILE A 228 -6.73 -7.87 -14.92
N ASP A 229 -8.02 -7.69 -14.65
CA ASP A 229 -9.10 -8.14 -15.53
C ASP A 229 -10.26 -7.14 -15.52
N VAL A 230 -10.82 -6.87 -16.70
CA VAL A 230 -11.93 -5.92 -16.87
C VAL A 230 -13.25 -6.58 -16.52
N ILE A 231 -13.94 -5.99 -15.56
CA ILE A 231 -15.24 -6.49 -15.07
C ILE A 231 -16.31 -6.25 -16.14
N ASP A 232 -17.13 -7.27 -16.39
CA ASP A 232 -18.23 -7.23 -17.37
C ASP A 232 -17.78 -6.78 -18.78
N SER A 233 -16.56 -7.18 -19.19
CA SER A 233 -15.95 -6.82 -20.47
C SER A 233 -16.86 -7.05 -21.68
N THR A 234 -17.63 -8.15 -21.69
CA THR A 234 -18.59 -8.45 -22.75
C THR A 234 -19.65 -7.36 -22.90
N LYS A 235 -20.27 -6.96 -21.77
CA LYS A 235 -21.28 -5.88 -21.76
C LYS A 235 -20.66 -4.55 -22.13
N PHE A 236 -19.44 -4.27 -21.68
CA PHE A 236 -18.71 -3.06 -22.04
C PHE A 236 -18.45 -2.98 -23.55
N ILE A 237 -18.04 -4.10 -24.18
CA ILE A 237 -17.83 -4.19 -25.62
C ILE A 237 -19.15 -3.94 -26.37
N ASP A 238 -20.26 -4.48 -25.89
CA ASP A 238 -21.58 -4.25 -26.50
C ASP A 238 -22.01 -2.77 -26.44
N GLU A 239 -21.68 -2.06 -25.35
CA GLU A 239 -22.08 -0.66 -25.14
C GLU A 239 -21.12 0.37 -25.75
N LYS A 240 -19.81 0.08 -25.78
CA LYS A 240 -18.74 1.03 -26.11
C LYS A 240 -17.86 0.60 -27.29
N GLY A 241 -18.00 -0.64 -27.75
CA GLY A 241 -17.17 -1.22 -28.80
C GLY A 241 -15.86 -1.82 -28.29
N ARG A 242 -15.33 -2.79 -29.05
CA ARG A 242 -14.07 -3.48 -28.72
C ARG A 242 -12.86 -2.56 -28.79
N ASP A 243 -12.84 -1.64 -29.73
CA ASP A 243 -11.71 -0.73 -29.94
C ASP A 243 -11.46 0.16 -28.71
N HIS A 244 -12.54 0.57 -28.04
CA HIS A 244 -12.46 1.36 -26.80
C HIS A 244 -11.85 0.54 -25.64
N LEU A 245 -12.18 -0.75 -25.53
CA LEU A 245 -11.54 -1.64 -24.55
C LEU A 245 -10.05 -1.82 -24.85
N VAL A 246 -9.70 -1.96 -26.13
CA VAL A 246 -8.29 -2.10 -26.57
C VAL A 246 -7.48 -0.86 -26.23
N GLU A 247 -8.04 0.33 -26.43
CA GLU A 247 -7.40 1.60 -26.05
C GLU A 247 -7.09 1.64 -24.56
N ILE A 248 -8.08 1.37 -23.70
CA ILE A 248 -7.91 1.35 -22.23
C ILE A 248 -6.82 0.35 -21.82
N MET A 249 -6.86 -0.87 -22.37
CA MET A 249 -5.89 -1.92 -22.00
C MET A 249 -4.48 -1.62 -22.51
N ASN A 250 -4.36 -0.99 -23.68
CA ASN A 250 -3.07 -0.56 -24.21
C ASN A 250 -2.47 0.62 -23.43
N ASP A 251 -3.30 1.54 -22.95
CA ASP A 251 -2.88 2.63 -22.07
C ASP A 251 -2.41 2.11 -20.71
N ILE A 252 -3.16 1.18 -20.11
CA ILE A 252 -2.76 0.46 -18.90
C ILE A 252 -1.41 -0.24 -19.10
N LYS A 253 -1.25 -0.97 -20.21
CA LYS A 253 0.00 -1.63 -20.57
C LYS A 253 1.15 -0.61 -20.68
N ALA A 254 0.95 0.49 -21.41
CA ALA A 254 1.97 1.51 -21.62
C ALA A 254 2.39 2.18 -20.32
N PHE A 255 1.44 2.46 -19.43
CA PHE A 255 1.68 2.99 -18.10
C PHE A 255 2.51 2.00 -17.25
N ILE A 256 2.15 0.71 -17.26
CA ILE A 256 2.88 -0.34 -16.52
C ILE A 256 4.35 -0.40 -16.97
N GLU A 257 4.59 -0.42 -18.28
CA GLU A 257 5.95 -0.54 -18.84
C GLU A 257 6.78 0.73 -18.62
N LYS A 258 6.20 1.91 -18.87
CA LYS A 258 6.94 3.19 -18.89
C LYS A 258 7.10 3.82 -17.51
N GLU A 259 6.03 3.84 -16.72
CA GLU A 259 6.00 4.58 -15.45
C GLU A 259 6.34 3.70 -14.25
N CYS A 260 5.87 2.45 -14.27
CA CYS A 260 6.09 1.51 -13.16
C CYS A 260 7.22 0.51 -13.40
N LYS A 261 7.86 0.56 -14.58
CA LYS A 261 8.94 -0.37 -14.98
C LYS A 261 8.55 -1.84 -14.85
N GLY A 262 7.26 -2.13 -15.00
CA GLY A 262 6.73 -3.49 -15.00
C GLY A 262 7.03 -4.20 -16.32
N LYS A 263 7.23 -5.51 -16.26
CA LYS A 263 7.38 -6.37 -17.43
C LYS A 263 6.09 -7.11 -17.68
N ILE A 264 5.47 -6.89 -18.83
CA ILE A 264 4.29 -7.64 -19.25
C ILE A 264 4.70 -9.09 -19.51
N GLU A 265 4.03 -10.03 -18.85
CA GLU A 265 4.28 -11.46 -19.00
C GLU A 265 3.15 -12.19 -19.74
N GLY A 266 1.97 -11.59 -19.79
CA GLY A 266 0.83 -12.09 -20.53
C GLY A 266 -0.17 -10.98 -20.79
N TYR A 267 -0.42 -10.71 -22.06
CA TYR A 267 -1.48 -9.85 -22.53
C TYR A 267 -1.75 -10.25 -23.98
N ARG A 268 -2.98 -10.63 -24.27
CA ARG A 268 -3.42 -10.82 -25.65
C ARG A 268 -3.96 -9.49 -26.14
N GLU A 269 -3.40 -8.95 -27.22
CA GLU A 269 -3.93 -7.73 -27.83
C GLU A 269 -5.42 -7.93 -28.17
N GLY A 270 -6.29 -7.08 -27.63
CA GLY A 270 -7.74 -7.29 -27.72
C GLY A 270 -8.38 -8.14 -26.64
N GLY A 271 -7.64 -8.55 -25.61
CA GLY A 271 -8.11 -9.21 -24.41
C GLY A 271 -8.51 -8.23 -23.30
N ASP A 272 -9.22 -8.75 -22.31
CA ASP A 272 -9.68 -8.05 -21.11
C ASP A 272 -8.78 -8.29 -19.88
N ASP A 273 -7.85 -9.23 -19.97
CA ASP A 273 -6.91 -9.58 -18.90
C ASP A 273 -5.45 -9.23 -19.23
N LEU A 274 -4.69 -8.91 -18.18
CA LEU A 274 -3.27 -8.59 -18.27
C LEU A 274 -2.53 -9.09 -17.03
N ILE A 275 -1.34 -9.64 -17.23
CA ILE A 275 -0.42 -10.00 -16.16
C ILE A 275 0.97 -9.41 -16.38
N ALA A 276 1.50 -8.80 -15.32
CA ALA A 276 2.80 -8.14 -15.32
C ALA A 276 3.59 -8.46 -14.04
N ASN A 277 4.92 -8.49 -14.15
CA ASN A 277 5.86 -8.63 -13.05
C ASN A 277 6.53 -7.29 -12.75
N PHE A 278 6.72 -6.97 -11.48
CA PHE A 278 7.31 -5.70 -11.03
C PHE A 278 8.54 -5.92 -10.14
N PRO A 279 9.52 -5.00 -10.20
CA PRO A 279 10.70 -5.04 -9.34
C PRO A 279 10.35 -5.01 -7.85
N THR A 280 9.29 -4.28 -7.49
CA THR A 280 8.86 -4.07 -6.11
C THR A 280 7.34 -4.02 -5.99
N LYS A 281 6.85 -4.32 -4.79
CA LYS A 281 5.42 -4.43 -4.50
C LYS A 281 4.66 -3.11 -4.56
N ASP A 282 5.27 -2.01 -4.12
CA ASP A 282 4.73 -0.65 -4.24
C ASP A 282 4.53 -0.25 -5.69
N LEU A 283 5.41 -0.63 -6.61
CA LEU A 283 5.22 -0.38 -8.04
C LEU A 283 4.05 -1.19 -8.61
N ALA A 284 3.90 -2.45 -8.19
CA ALA A 284 2.73 -3.25 -8.55
C ALA A 284 1.43 -2.64 -7.98
N LEU A 285 1.46 -2.12 -6.76
CA LEU A 285 0.33 -1.50 -6.07
C LEU A 285 -0.07 -0.17 -6.70
N LYS A 286 0.92 0.67 -7.02
CA LYS A 286 0.79 1.90 -7.81
C LYS A 286 0.14 1.58 -9.16
N ALA A 287 0.67 0.58 -9.88
CA ALA A 287 0.11 0.17 -11.15
C ALA A 287 -1.33 -0.32 -11.07
N GLY A 288 -1.68 -1.10 -10.04
CA GLY A 288 -3.06 -1.52 -9.83
C GLY A 288 -4.01 -0.34 -9.61
N ILE A 289 -3.64 0.62 -8.77
CA ILE A 289 -4.46 1.80 -8.46
C ILE A 289 -4.62 2.71 -9.68
N ASP A 290 -3.51 3.03 -10.36
CA ASP A 290 -3.54 3.94 -11.51
C ASP A 290 -4.32 3.32 -12.68
N SER A 291 -4.16 2.02 -12.90
CA SER A 291 -4.97 1.28 -13.88
C SER A 291 -6.45 1.33 -13.53
N ALA A 292 -6.80 1.23 -12.25
CA ALA A 292 -8.19 1.26 -11.81
C ALA A 292 -8.82 2.65 -11.97
N TRP A 293 -8.08 3.72 -11.71
CA TRP A 293 -8.51 5.09 -11.96
C TRP A 293 -8.63 5.40 -13.45
N HIS A 294 -7.66 4.97 -14.25
CA HIS A 294 -7.70 5.14 -15.70
C HIS A 294 -8.90 4.40 -16.32
N ALA A 295 -9.12 3.13 -15.94
CA ALA A 295 -10.28 2.37 -16.38
C ALA A 295 -11.59 3.08 -15.96
N LEU A 296 -11.69 3.53 -14.70
CA LEU A 296 -12.87 4.22 -14.17
C LEU A 296 -13.18 5.51 -14.95
N ASN A 297 -12.17 6.32 -15.26
CA ASN A 297 -12.33 7.55 -16.04
C ASN A 297 -12.81 7.28 -17.47
N ASN A 298 -12.56 6.08 -18.00
CA ASN A 298 -13.01 5.64 -19.32
C ASN A 298 -14.28 4.77 -19.29
N GLY A 299 -14.96 4.71 -18.14
CA GLY A 299 -16.22 3.99 -17.96
C GLY A 299 -16.09 2.47 -17.76
N ALA A 300 -14.86 1.95 -17.67
CA ALA A 300 -14.58 0.56 -17.36
C ALA A 300 -14.31 0.36 -15.87
N LYS A 301 -14.31 -0.88 -15.42
CA LYS A 301 -13.97 -1.25 -14.04
C LYS A 301 -13.07 -2.46 -14.08
N ILE A 302 -12.12 -2.54 -13.17
CA ILE A 302 -11.18 -3.65 -13.14
C ILE A 302 -11.17 -4.33 -11.78
N ARG A 303 -10.96 -5.63 -11.80
CA ARG A 303 -10.47 -6.37 -10.65
C ARG A 303 -8.97 -6.56 -10.82
N ALA A 304 -8.23 -6.34 -9.75
CA ALA A 304 -6.80 -6.54 -9.74
C ALA A 304 -6.36 -7.30 -8.50
N GLY A 305 -5.35 -8.16 -8.67
CA GLY A 305 -4.74 -8.91 -7.59
C GLY A 305 -3.23 -8.85 -7.71
N ILE A 306 -2.56 -8.54 -6.61
CA ILE A 306 -1.11 -8.52 -6.52
C ILE A 306 -0.68 -9.75 -5.75
N GLY A 307 0.31 -10.52 -6.19
CA GLY A 307 0.77 -11.75 -5.52
C GLY A 307 2.24 -12.07 -5.76
N LYS A 308 2.77 -13.07 -5.06
CA LYS A 308 4.17 -13.55 -5.21
C LYS A 308 4.33 -14.50 -6.39
N SER A 309 3.22 -14.93 -6.98
CA SER A 309 3.19 -15.77 -8.18
C SER A 309 2.02 -15.35 -9.07
N ARG A 310 2.08 -15.75 -10.35
CA ARG A 310 0.98 -15.51 -11.31
C ARG A 310 -0.35 -16.05 -10.81
N ARG A 311 -0.33 -17.27 -10.25
CA ARG A 311 -1.52 -17.94 -9.71
C ARG A 311 -2.10 -17.16 -8.53
N GLU A 312 -1.25 -16.78 -7.57
CA GLU A 312 -1.68 -16.04 -6.39
C GLU A 312 -2.26 -14.67 -6.75
N ALA A 313 -1.66 -13.96 -7.71
CA ALA A 313 -2.20 -12.71 -8.24
C ALA A 313 -3.61 -12.89 -8.84
N GLY A 314 -3.81 -13.95 -9.65
CA GLY A 314 -5.11 -14.29 -10.21
C GLY A 314 -6.15 -14.69 -9.15
N GLU A 315 -5.78 -15.52 -8.18
CA GLU A 315 -6.66 -15.91 -7.05
C GLU A 315 -7.10 -14.69 -6.25
N ARG A 316 -6.18 -13.73 -5.99
CA ARG A 316 -6.50 -12.48 -5.30
C ARG A 316 -7.43 -11.58 -6.12
N ALA A 317 -7.26 -11.51 -7.44
CA ALA A 317 -8.18 -10.75 -8.30
C ALA A 317 -9.59 -11.34 -8.28
N GLN A 318 -9.72 -12.68 -8.23
CA GLN A 318 -11.00 -13.36 -8.13
C GLN A 318 -11.76 -13.10 -6.81
N LEU A 319 -11.05 -12.77 -5.72
CA LEU A 319 -11.70 -12.35 -4.47
C LEU A 319 -12.59 -11.12 -4.66
N ALA A 320 -12.33 -10.29 -5.68
CA ALA A 320 -13.14 -9.11 -5.98
C ALA A 320 -14.58 -9.44 -6.37
N ASP A 321 -14.87 -10.61 -6.94
CA ASP A 321 -16.22 -10.97 -7.40
C ASP A 321 -17.23 -11.06 -6.25
N GLY A 322 -16.74 -11.43 -5.07
CA GLY A 322 -17.51 -11.52 -3.83
C GLY A 322 -17.68 -10.19 -3.10
N ILE A 323 -16.87 -9.18 -3.42
CA ILE A 323 -16.77 -7.93 -2.66
C ILE A 323 -17.36 -6.78 -3.48
N LYS A 324 -18.65 -6.57 -3.31
CA LYS A 324 -19.39 -5.49 -3.97
C LYS A 324 -20.44 -4.89 -3.05
N LEU A 325 -20.76 -3.63 -3.28
CA LEU A 325 -21.95 -2.99 -2.73
C LEU A 325 -23.16 -3.46 -3.56
N TRP A 326 -23.82 -2.57 -4.29
CA TRP A 326 -24.91 -2.93 -5.21
C TRP A 326 -24.42 -3.24 -6.62
N ASN A 327 -23.39 -2.53 -7.08
CA ASN A 327 -22.83 -2.68 -8.41
C ASN A 327 -21.37 -3.14 -8.33
N PRO A 328 -20.88 -3.89 -9.35
CA PRO A 328 -19.45 -4.16 -9.48
C PRO A 328 -18.68 -2.84 -9.45
N SER A 329 -17.53 -2.86 -8.76
CA SER A 329 -16.69 -1.70 -8.50
C SER A 329 -15.24 -2.16 -8.60
N SER A 330 -14.33 -1.23 -8.92
CA SER A 330 -12.92 -1.62 -9.04
C SER A 330 -12.35 -1.99 -7.67
N LEU A 331 -11.63 -3.11 -7.61
CA LEU A 331 -11.00 -3.58 -6.38
C LEU A 331 -9.59 -4.09 -6.68
N ILE A 332 -8.61 -3.59 -5.94
CA ILE A 332 -7.23 -4.05 -5.98
C ILE A 332 -6.94 -4.82 -4.70
N VAL A 333 -6.66 -6.11 -4.79
CA VAL A 333 -6.41 -7.00 -3.65
C VAL A 333 -4.90 -7.26 -3.49
N PHE A 334 -4.39 -7.13 -2.27
CA PHE A 334 -2.97 -7.26 -1.95
C PHE A 334 -2.76 -7.75 -0.52
N ASP A 335 -1.58 -8.28 -0.21
CA ASP A 335 -1.21 -8.67 1.14
C ASP A 335 -0.59 -7.51 1.92
N VAL A 336 -0.71 -7.52 3.24
CA VAL A 336 0.10 -6.71 4.14
C VAL A 336 0.50 -7.59 5.31
N ALA A 337 1.81 -7.81 5.47
CA ALA A 337 2.33 -8.87 6.35
C ALA A 337 1.75 -10.23 5.94
N ASP A 338 0.94 -10.85 6.80
CA ASP A 338 0.25 -12.12 6.56
C ASP A 338 -1.27 -11.97 6.36
N GLY A 339 -1.80 -10.74 6.35
CA GLY A 339 -3.21 -10.46 6.06
C GLY A 339 -3.47 -10.07 4.61
N VAL A 340 -4.74 -10.09 4.21
CA VAL A 340 -5.23 -9.72 2.87
C VAL A 340 -6.11 -8.48 2.97
N TYR A 341 -5.79 -7.48 2.15
CA TYR A 341 -6.45 -6.17 2.14
C TYR A 341 -6.84 -5.80 0.72
N GLY A 342 -7.71 -4.82 0.60
CA GLY A 342 -8.15 -4.32 -0.70
C GLY A 342 -8.32 -2.81 -0.74
N TYR A 343 -7.98 -2.21 -1.88
CA TYR A 343 -8.41 -0.86 -2.22
C TYR A 343 -9.67 -0.93 -3.07
N PHE A 344 -10.81 -0.70 -2.43
CA PHE A 344 -12.12 -0.69 -3.05
C PHE A 344 -12.44 0.72 -3.53
N ILE A 345 -12.69 0.91 -4.82
CA ILE A 345 -13.04 2.20 -5.41
C ILE A 345 -14.55 2.20 -5.69
N PRO A 346 -15.36 2.92 -4.88
CA PRO A 346 -16.80 2.90 -5.03
C PRO A 346 -17.26 3.43 -6.40
N SER A 347 -18.35 2.87 -6.91
CA SER A 347 -19.04 3.42 -8.10
C SER A 347 -19.42 4.90 -7.93
N GLU A 348 -19.58 5.64 -9.03
CA GLU A 348 -20.02 7.05 -9.04
C GLU A 348 -21.28 7.30 -8.20
N PHE A 349 -22.26 6.41 -8.29
CA PHE A 349 -23.47 6.48 -7.49
C PHE A 349 -23.19 6.39 -5.98
N ALA A 350 -22.37 5.41 -5.57
CA ALA A 350 -21.97 5.26 -4.17
C ALA A 350 -21.17 6.47 -3.68
N ARG A 351 -20.23 6.98 -4.50
CA ARG A 351 -19.46 8.19 -4.21
C ARG A 351 -20.34 9.41 -4.01
N SER A 352 -21.37 9.56 -4.85
CA SER A 352 -22.34 10.67 -4.75
C SER A 352 -23.14 10.62 -3.43
N ILE A 353 -23.58 9.43 -3.01
CA ILE A 353 -24.26 9.24 -1.72
C ILE A 353 -23.31 9.57 -0.57
N MET A 354 -22.10 9.04 -0.60
CA MET A 354 -21.11 9.26 0.45
C MET A 354 -20.70 10.73 0.55
N ASP A 355 -20.48 11.41 -0.58
CA ASP A 355 -20.21 12.84 -0.63
C ASP A 355 -21.37 13.67 -0.03
N PHE A 356 -22.60 13.31 -0.38
CA PHE A 356 -23.79 13.92 0.21
C PHE A 356 -23.81 13.78 1.74
N VAL A 357 -23.49 12.59 2.26
CA VAL A 357 -23.42 12.31 3.71
C VAL A 357 -22.25 13.06 4.39
N LEU A 358 -21.12 13.22 3.71
CA LEU A 358 -19.93 13.87 4.27
C LEU A 358 -20.04 15.40 4.27
N HIS A 359 -20.42 15.98 3.13
CA HIS A 359 -20.27 17.43 2.88
C HIS A 359 -21.61 18.18 2.81
N LYS A 360 -22.72 17.52 2.47
CA LYS A 360 -24.04 18.16 2.32
C LYS A 360 -24.97 17.95 3.52
N LYS A 361 -24.44 17.62 4.70
CA LYS A 361 -25.23 17.37 5.94
C LYS A 361 -26.19 18.49 6.31
N SER A 362 -25.77 19.74 6.15
CA SER A 362 -26.62 20.90 6.42
C SER A 362 -27.82 20.94 5.47
N LYS A 363 -27.61 20.66 4.17
CA LYS A 363 -28.68 20.52 3.19
C LYS A 363 -29.58 19.33 3.49
N ALA A 364 -29.02 18.17 3.85
CA ALA A 364 -29.78 16.98 4.22
C ALA A 364 -30.66 17.21 5.47
N PHE A 365 -30.10 17.87 6.49
CA PHE A 365 -30.81 18.24 7.71
C PHE A 365 -31.90 19.28 7.44
N LEU A 366 -31.64 20.24 6.55
CA LEU A 366 -32.62 21.24 6.14
C LEU A 366 -33.78 20.60 5.35
N ILE A 367 -33.47 19.69 4.42
CA ILE A 367 -34.47 18.90 3.68
C ILE A 367 -35.29 18.06 4.65
N PHE A 368 -34.64 17.39 5.61
CA PHE A 368 -35.31 16.61 6.63
C PHE A 368 -36.26 17.48 7.47
N LEU A 369 -35.80 18.64 7.97
CA LEU A 369 -36.66 19.56 8.73
C LEU A 369 -37.83 20.04 7.89
N LEU A 370 -37.60 20.42 6.62
CA LEU A 370 -38.65 20.86 5.71
C LEU A 370 -39.72 19.78 5.51
N VAL A 371 -39.31 18.56 5.18
CA VAL A 371 -40.23 17.42 5.00
C VAL A 371 -40.92 17.08 6.31
N PHE A 372 -40.20 17.06 7.44
CA PHE A 372 -40.73 16.75 8.75
C PHE A 372 -41.79 17.77 9.19
N PHE A 373 -41.49 19.07 9.15
CA PHE A 373 -42.46 20.10 9.51
C PHE A 373 -43.64 20.14 8.55
N ALA A 374 -43.43 20.00 7.24
CA ALA A 374 -44.53 19.94 6.27
C ALA A 374 -45.44 18.73 6.51
N THR A 375 -44.87 17.59 6.88
CA THR A 375 -45.62 16.37 7.20
C THR A 375 -46.36 16.51 8.53
N VAL A 376 -45.73 17.05 9.58
CA VAL A 376 -46.34 17.25 10.89
C VAL A 376 -47.45 18.30 10.83
N ILE A 377 -47.23 19.42 10.15
CA ILE A 377 -48.24 20.46 9.94
C ILE A 377 -49.39 19.91 9.09
N GLY A 378 -49.08 19.24 7.98
CA GLY A 378 -50.08 18.59 7.13
C GLY A 378 -50.92 17.57 7.88
N TRP A 379 -50.29 16.73 8.71
CA TRP A 379 -50.98 15.76 9.55
C TRP A 379 -51.92 16.42 10.56
N ASN A 380 -51.48 17.48 11.24
CA ASN A 380 -52.30 18.20 12.22
C ASN A 380 -53.48 18.98 11.59
N ILE A 381 -53.38 19.37 10.32
CA ILE A 381 -54.44 20.09 9.58
C ILE A 381 -55.31 19.11 8.74
N GLY A 382 -55.00 17.81 8.76
CA GLY A 382 -55.77 16.76 8.07
C GLY A 382 -55.39 16.53 6.60
N TYR A 383 -54.31 17.14 6.11
CA TYR A 383 -53.80 17.00 4.75
C TYR A 383 -52.42 16.33 4.74
N TRP A 384 -52.41 15.00 4.81
CA TRP A 384 -51.19 14.18 4.75
C TRP A 384 -50.39 14.36 3.45
N GLN A 385 -51.03 14.84 2.39
CA GLN A 385 -50.42 15.08 1.07
C GLN A 385 -49.32 16.14 1.11
N PHE A 386 -49.32 17.04 2.09
CA PHE A 386 -48.27 18.07 2.24
C PHE A 386 -46.89 17.46 2.44
N GLY A 387 -46.79 16.31 3.12
CA GLY A 387 -45.53 15.57 3.25
C GLY A 387 -45.00 15.07 1.90
N ILE A 388 -45.88 14.55 1.04
CA ILE A 388 -45.51 14.08 -0.31
C ILE A 388 -45.08 15.25 -1.21
N VAL A 389 -45.81 16.36 -1.17
CA VAL A 389 -45.44 17.57 -1.92
C VAL A 389 -44.09 18.11 -1.47
N ALA A 390 -43.82 18.11 -0.16
CA ALA A 390 -42.52 18.51 0.38
C ALA A 390 -41.39 17.57 -0.05
N ILE A 391 -41.65 16.25 -0.15
CA ILE A 391 -40.68 15.29 -0.71
C ILE A 391 -40.41 15.60 -2.19
N PHE A 392 -41.43 15.84 -3.00
CA PHE A 392 -41.26 16.22 -4.40
C PHE A 392 -40.48 17.52 -4.59
N LEU A 393 -40.78 18.54 -3.78
CA LEU A 393 -40.05 19.81 -3.78
C LEU A 393 -38.59 19.63 -3.35
N ALA A 394 -38.33 18.79 -2.35
CA ALA A 394 -36.98 18.46 -1.92
C ALA A 394 -36.19 17.73 -3.01
N VAL A 395 -36.83 16.80 -3.74
CA VAL A 395 -36.23 16.09 -4.88
C VAL A 395 -35.95 17.07 -6.03
N LEU A 396 -36.89 17.96 -6.37
CA LEU A 396 -36.70 18.99 -7.38
C LEU A 396 -35.54 19.94 -7.02
N TYR A 397 -35.50 20.41 -5.78
CA TYR A 397 -34.40 21.24 -5.29
C TYR A 397 -33.06 20.52 -5.35
N ALA A 398 -33.02 19.23 -4.98
CA ALA A 398 -31.82 18.41 -5.06
C ALA A 398 -31.35 18.11 -6.50
N ILE A 399 -32.26 18.13 -7.49
CA ILE A 399 -31.92 17.94 -8.91
C ILE A 399 -31.46 19.25 -9.55
N THR A 400 -31.93 20.40 -9.05
CA THR A 400 -31.66 21.74 -9.62
C THR A 400 -30.48 22.48 -8.98
N THR A 401 -29.89 21.93 -7.92
CA THR A 401 -28.73 22.51 -7.20
C THR A 401 -27.67 21.45 -6.88
#